data_AF-A0A077LVG0-F1
#
_entry.id   AF-A0A077LVG0-F1
#
_cell.length_a   1.000
_cell.length_b   1.000
_cell.length_c   1.000
_cell.angle_alpha   90.00
_cell.angle_beta   90.00
_cell.angle_gamma   90.00
#
_symmetry.space_group_name_H-M   'P 1'
#
loop_
_entity.id
_entity.type
_entity.pdbx_description
1 polymer ?
#
loop_
_entity_poly.entity_id
_entity_poly.type
_entity_poly.pdbx_seq_one_letter_code
_entity_poly.pdbx_strand_id
1 'polypeptide(L)'
;MKRRLIQALGVVGATTIVLGGVFATAASGESAVSMEEMLPTLYTAQSATDHVPAGTNLAELGNIDPKSTRFLASNGVGSFWVARSGSSVCMIVRIIGSGDVAAASCTSASKFYSYGLSLAAGEGPDHPDRSAEAYLVPTGISPAVLAAKAGLKASSSSTNQLLVVDRPRDSVRPGLVSVPRKGGGEFAFVPLRLRGDGTP
;
A
#
# COMPACT_ATOMS: atom_id res chain seq x y z
N MET A 1 16.49 19.20 54.01
CA MET A 1 17.08 20.57 54.06
C MET A 1 18.36 20.62 53.25
N LYS A 2 18.36 21.31 52.10
CA LYS A 2 19.50 22.07 51.55
C LYS A 2 19.04 22.79 50.28
N ARG A 3 18.68 24.06 50.46
CA ARG A 3 18.48 25.03 49.38
C ARG A 3 19.86 25.45 48.88
N ARG A 4 20.03 25.61 47.56
CA ARG A 4 21.04 26.53 47.02
C ARG A 4 20.44 27.36 45.89
N LEU A 5 20.54 28.67 46.12
CA LEU A 5 20.13 29.80 45.31
C LEU A 5 21.21 30.14 44.27
N ILE A 6 20.74 30.56 43.08
CA ILE A 6 21.10 31.77 42.30
C ILE A 6 22.56 31.96 41.86
N GLN A 7 22.79 32.09 40.55
CA GLN A 7 23.25 33.36 39.95
C GLN A 7 23.05 33.40 38.42
N ALA A 8 22.63 34.59 37.98
CA ALA A 8 22.26 34.99 36.63
C ALA A 8 23.46 35.47 35.80
N LEU A 9 23.26 35.58 34.48
CA LEU A 9 23.83 36.53 33.48
C LEU A 9 23.53 35.86 32.11
N GLY A 10 22.83 36.43 31.14
CA GLY A 10 22.78 37.82 30.70
C GLY A 10 23.49 37.91 29.35
N VAL A 11 22.79 37.60 28.24
CA VAL A 11 23.21 38.01 26.89
C VAL A 11 21.99 38.50 26.12
N VAL A 12 21.94 39.81 25.95
CA VAL A 12 21.09 40.54 25.02
C VAL A 12 21.70 40.35 23.64
N GLY A 13 21.01 39.64 22.74
CA GLY A 13 21.51 39.29 21.41
C GLY A 13 20.51 39.67 20.31
N ALA A 14 20.74 40.86 19.74
CA ALA A 14 20.35 41.37 18.42
C ALA A 14 19.08 40.80 17.74
N THR A 15 18.01 41.59 17.75
CA THR A 15 16.81 41.42 16.92
C THR A 15 17.14 41.74 15.45
N THR A 16 17.52 40.74 14.67
CA THR A 16 17.62 40.87 13.20
C THR A 16 16.23 40.85 12.59
N ILE A 17 15.77 42.02 12.14
CA ILE A 17 14.58 42.18 11.31
C ILE A 17 14.89 41.57 9.94
N VAL A 18 14.54 40.30 9.75
CA VAL A 18 14.54 39.67 8.43
C VAL A 18 13.34 40.22 7.67
N LEU A 19 13.62 41.12 6.73
CA LEU A 19 12.63 41.60 5.75
C LEU A 19 11.96 40.40 5.08
N GLY A 20 10.67 40.23 5.40
CA GLY A 20 9.82 39.19 4.86
C GLY A 20 9.64 39.35 3.36
N GLY A 21 10.52 38.71 2.59
CA GLY A 21 10.22 38.35 1.22
C GLY A 21 9.05 37.38 1.25
N VAL A 22 7.87 37.84 0.87
CA VAL A 22 6.72 36.99 0.57
C VAL A 22 7.09 36.21 -0.67
N PHE A 23 7.84 35.11 -0.48
CA PHE A 23 7.91 34.06 -1.48
C PHE A 23 6.49 33.50 -1.54
N ALA A 24 5.71 33.97 -2.50
CA ALA A 24 4.60 33.23 -3.01
C ALA A 24 5.19 31.91 -3.50
N THR A 25 5.25 30.92 -2.61
CA THR A 25 5.32 29.52 -3.01
C THR A 25 4.07 29.35 -3.83
N ALA A 26 4.22 29.51 -5.15
CA ALA A 26 3.26 28.97 -6.08
C ALA A 26 3.10 27.53 -5.62
N ALA A 27 1.96 27.24 -4.99
CA ALA A 27 1.50 25.90 -4.81
C ALA A 27 1.30 25.43 -6.24
N SER A 28 2.39 24.95 -6.84
CA SER A 28 2.40 24.28 -8.12
C SER A 28 1.36 23.21 -7.93
N GLY A 29 0.18 23.44 -8.49
CA GLY A 29 -0.97 22.58 -8.32
C GLY A 29 -0.54 21.23 -8.81
N GLU A 30 -0.14 20.37 -7.87
CA GLU A 30 0.26 19.00 -8.16
C GLU A 30 -0.94 18.42 -8.85
N SER A 31 -0.82 18.27 -10.17
CA SER A 31 -1.93 17.83 -10.99
C SER A 31 -2.23 16.43 -10.51
N ALA A 32 -3.31 16.32 -9.73
CA ALA A 32 -3.65 15.09 -9.05
C ALA A 32 -3.88 14.04 -10.13
N VAL A 33 -2.98 13.06 -10.19
CA VAL A 33 -3.09 11.94 -11.14
C VAL A 33 -4.44 11.28 -10.91
N SER A 34 -5.21 11.14 -11.98
CA SER A 34 -6.56 10.60 -11.89
C SER A 34 -6.52 9.12 -11.48
N MET A 35 -7.57 8.64 -10.80
CA MET A 35 -7.66 7.22 -10.44
C MET A 35 -7.64 6.31 -11.66
N GLU A 36 -8.23 6.75 -12.77
CA GLU A 36 -8.24 6.03 -14.04
C GLU A 36 -6.84 5.84 -14.61
N GLU A 37 -5.97 6.85 -14.49
CA GLU A 37 -4.57 6.75 -14.91
C GLU A 37 -3.77 5.83 -13.97
N MET A 38 -4.01 5.92 -12.66
CA MET A 38 -3.31 5.10 -11.66
C MET A 38 -3.70 3.63 -11.71
N LEU A 39 -4.98 3.33 -11.96
CA LEU A 39 -5.58 2.00 -11.93
C LEU A 39 -6.62 1.86 -13.06
N PRO A 40 -6.19 1.80 -14.33
CA PRO A 40 -7.10 1.65 -15.47
C PRO A 40 -7.97 0.39 -15.36
N THR A 41 -7.50 -0.64 -14.66
CA THR A 41 -8.26 -1.87 -14.40
C THR A 41 -9.62 -1.58 -13.75
N LEU A 42 -9.74 -0.58 -12.86
CA LEU A 42 -11.02 -0.21 -12.23
C LEU A 42 -12.07 0.36 -13.20
N TYR A 43 -11.64 0.76 -14.40
CA TYR A 43 -12.46 1.44 -15.40
C TYR A 43 -12.78 0.56 -16.61
N THR A 44 -12.31 -0.69 -16.63
CA THR A 44 -12.73 -1.67 -17.64
C THR A 44 -14.15 -2.15 -17.39
N ALA A 45 -14.81 -2.72 -18.40
CA ALA A 45 -16.11 -3.36 -18.22
C ALA A 45 -15.99 -4.56 -17.25
N GLN A 46 -16.96 -4.70 -16.35
CA GLN A 46 -17.00 -5.81 -15.39
C GLN A 46 -17.33 -7.13 -16.10
N SER A 47 -16.69 -8.20 -15.65
CA SER A 47 -16.81 -9.58 -16.11
C SER A 47 -17.29 -10.49 -14.98
N ALA A 48 -17.62 -11.75 -15.28
CA ALA A 48 -18.12 -12.69 -14.27
C ALA A 48 -17.12 -12.97 -13.12
N THR A 49 -15.82 -12.94 -13.39
CA THR A 49 -14.77 -13.17 -12.38
C THR A 49 -14.58 -11.99 -11.42
N ASP A 50 -15.09 -10.82 -11.79
CA ASP A 50 -14.96 -9.60 -11.00
C ASP A 50 -15.89 -9.55 -9.79
N HIS A 51 -16.83 -10.50 -9.70
CA HIS A 51 -17.66 -10.65 -8.51
C HIS A 51 -16.88 -11.40 -7.43
N VAL A 52 -16.73 -10.78 -6.26
CA VAL A 52 -16.21 -11.48 -5.07
C VAL A 52 -17.18 -12.60 -4.70
N PRO A 53 -16.71 -13.82 -4.39
CA PRO A 53 -17.58 -14.95 -4.05
C PRO A 53 -18.59 -14.66 -2.96
N ALA A 54 -19.74 -15.32 -3.03
CA ALA A 54 -20.78 -15.23 -2.01
C ALA A 54 -20.22 -15.57 -0.61
N GLY A 55 -20.75 -14.89 0.41
CA GLY A 55 -20.28 -15.03 1.80
C GLY A 55 -19.24 -13.99 2.22
N THR A 56 -18.61 -13.26 1.28
CA THR A 56 -17.75 -12.13 1.63
C THR A 56 -18.57 -10.85 1.82
N ASN A 57 -18.65 -10.34 3.06
CA ASN A 57 -19.37 -9.11 3.36
C ASN A 57 -18.53 -7.86 3.01
N LEU A 58 -18.69 -7.35 1.79
CA LEU A 58 -17.99 -6.16 1.30
C LEU A 58 -18.27 -4.88 2.12
N ALA A 59 -19.41 -4.82 2.83
CA ALA A 59 -19.72 -3.70 3.71
C ALA A 59 -18.82 -3.70 4.96
N GLU A 60 -18.59 -4.88 5.55
CA GLU A 60 -17.69 -5.06 6.70
C GLU A 60 -16.21 -4.87 6.33
N LEU A 61 -15.84 -5.14 5.07
CA LEU A 61 -14.49 -4.90 4.55
C LEU A 61 -14.19 -3.43 4.19
N GLY A 62 -14.99 -2.49 4.69
CA GLY A 62 -14.77 -1.05 4.50
C GLY A 62 -15.72 -0.39 3.51
N ASN A 63 -16.98 -0.86 3.45
CA ASN A 63 -18.02 -0.31 2.57
C ASN A 63 -17.62 -0.28 1.09
N ILE A 64 -17.06 -1.39 0.61
CA ILE A 64 -16.55 -1.52 -0.76
C ILE A 64 -17.72 -1.55 -1.76
N ASP A 65 -17.61 -0.77 -2.84
CA ASP A 65 -18.60 -0.77 -3.92
C ASP A 65 -18.44 -2.02 -4.82
N PRO A 66 -19.42 -2.96 -4.81
CA PRO A 66 -19.35 -4.19 -5.60
C PRO A 66 -19.31 -3.96 -7.12
N LYS A 67 -19.80 -2.83 -7.62
CA LYS A 67 -19.78 -2.51 -9.06
C LYS A 67 -18.40 -2.09 -9.54
N SER A 68 -17.56 -1.63 -8.61
CA SER A 68 -16.18 -1.23 -8.87
C SER A 68 -15.18 -2.38 -8.76
N THR A 69 -15.60 -3.55 -8.28
CA THR A 69 -14.70 -4.69 -8.09
C THR A 69 -14.18 -5.21 -9.42
N ARG A 70 -12.88 -5.50 -9.48
CA ARG A 70 -12.19 -6.11 -10.61
C ARG A 70 -11.22 -7.17 -10.12
N PHE A 71 -11.30 -8.34 -10.71
CA PHE A 71 -10.40 -9.45 -10.45
C PHE A 71 -9.02 -9.14 -11.01
N LEU A 72 -8.00 -9.42 -10.22
CA LEU A 72 -6.61 -9.20 -10.61
C LEU A 72 -5.92 -10.51 -10.94
N ALA A 73 -5.98 -11.47 -10.01
CA ALA A 73 -5.30 -12.74 -10.13
C ALA A 73 -5.86 -13.76 -9.14
N SER A 74 -5.51 -15.03 -9.34
CA SER A 74 -5.64 -16.07 -8.34
C SER A 74 -4.43 -16.98 -8.40
N ASN A 75 -4.05 -17.53 -7.26
CA ASN A 75 -3.09 -18.62 -7.16
C ASN A 75 -3.71 -19.78 -6.35
N GLY A 76 -2.91 -20.78 -6.00
CA GLY A 76 -3.37 -21.93 -5.21
C GLY A 76 -3.75 -21.62 -3.75
N VAL A 77 -3.44 -20.40 -3.27
CA VAL A 77 -3.70 -19.97 -1.88
C VAL A 77 -4.89 -19.03 -1.81
N GLY A 78 -5.04 -18.11 -2.77
CA GLY A 78 -6.11 -17.13 -2.73
C GLY A 78 -6.35 -16.42 -4.05
N SER A 79 -7.45 -15.68 -4.06
CA SER A 79 -7.89 -14.82 -5.16
C SER A 79 -7.85 -13.36 -4.72
N PHE A 80 -7.52 -12.48 -5.66
CA PHE A 80 -7.24 -11.07 -5.40
C PHE A 80 -8.11 -10.18 -6.29
N TRP A 81 -8.70 -9.15 -5.69
CA TRP A 81 -9.49 -8.14 -6.39
C TRP A 81 -9.02 -6.75 -6.00
N VAL A 82 -9.28 -5.78 -6.87
CA VAL A 82 -9.24 -4.35 -6.57
C VAL A 82 -10.65 -3.79 -6.64
N ALA A 83 -10.97 -2.82 -5.78
CA ALA A 83 -12.26 -2.15 -5.77
C ALA A 83 -12.10 -0.72 -5.23
N ARG A 84 -13.21 0.04 -5.24
CA ARG A 84 -13.31 1.37 -4.65
C ARG A 84 -14.16 1.35 -3.39
N SER A 85 -13.79 2.22 -2.45
CA SER A 85 -14.66 2.65 -1.35
C SER A 85 -14.62 4.18 -1.30
N GLY A 86 -15.62 4.82 -1.91
CA GLY A 86 -15.63 6.27 -2.15
C GLY A 86 -14.44 6.75 -3.01
N SER A 87 -13.54 7.51 -2.39
CA SER A 87 -12.29 8.02 -2.99
C SER A 87 -11.06 7.14 -2.70
N SER A 88 -11.24 6.04 -2.00
CA SER A 88 -10.18 5.08 -1.66
C SER A 88 -10.10 3.94 -2.67
N VAL A 89 -8.89 3.41 -2.83
CA VAL A 89 -8.60 2.13 -3.48
C VAL A 89 -8.55 1.07 -2.41
N CYS A 90 -9.19 -0.07 -2.64
CA CYS A 90 -9.14 -1.23 -1.78
C CYS A 90 -8.60 -2.44 -2.56
N MET A 91 -7.69 -3.19 -1.95
CA MET A 91 -7.34 -4.54 -2.39
C MET A 91 -8.03 -5.53 -1.48
N ILE A 92 -8.65 -6.54 -2.07
CA ILE A 92 -9.36 -7.61 -1.38
C ILE A 92 -8.61 -8.90 -1.67
N VAL A 93 -8.41 -9.72 -0.65
CA VAL A 93 -7.94 -11.09 -0.80
C VAL A 93 -8.93 -12.05 -0.16
N ARG A 94 -9.15 -13.18 -0.81
CA ARG A 94 -9.87 -14.33 -0.24
C ARG A 94 -8.94 -15.53 -0.26
N ILE A 95 -8.57 -16.01 0.91
CA ILE A 95 -7.81 -17.26 1.07
C ILE A 95 -8.77 -18.43 0.88
N ILE A 96 -8.39 -19.39 0.04
CA ILE A 96 -9.20 -20.58 -0.27
C ILE A 96 -8.84 -21.68 0.73
N GLY A 97 -9.82 -22.26 1.43
CA GLY A 97 -9.56 -23.36 2.35
C GLY A 97 -10.72 -23.70 3.29
N SER A 98 -10.43 -24.46 4.36
CA SER A 98 -11.45 -24.98 5.31
C SER A 98 -12.11 -23.91 6.19
N GLY A 99 -11.80 -22.63 6.01
CA GLY A 99 -12.34 -21.52 6.79
C GLY A 99 -12.34 -20.19 6.06
N ASP A 100 -12.41 -20.21 4.73
CA ASP A 100 -12.41 -19.07 3.79
C ASP A 100 -12.29 -17.69 4.46
N VAL A 101 -11.06 -17.17 4.55
CA VAL A 101 -10.80 -15.85 5.15
C VAL A 101 -10.78 -14.80 4.06
N ALA A 102 -11.55 -13.73 4.25
CA ALA A 102 -11.49 -12.54 3.40
C ALA A 102 -10.91 -11.36 4.19
N ALA A 103 -10.00 -10.62 3.57
CA ALA A 103 -9.44 -9.40 4.14
C ALA A 103 -9.39 -8.31 3.08
N ALA A 104 -9.42 -7.06 3.53
CA ALA A 104 -9.21 -5.91 2.66
C ALA A 104 -8.27 -4.90 3.31
N SER A 105 -7.47 -4.25 2.48
CA SER A 105 -6.69 -3.08 2.84
C SER A 105 -7.10 -1.95 1.90
N CYS A 106 -7.33 -0.76 2.44
CA CYS A 106 -7.82 0.40 1.70
C CYS A 106 -6.94 1.62 1.98
N THR A 107 -6.74 2.46 0.96
CA THR A 107 -5.99 3.72 1.10
C THR A 107 -6.53 4.79 0.17
N SER A 108 -6.29 6.06 0.48
CA SER A 108 -6.71 7.17 -0.38
C SER A 108 -5.97 7.14 -1.72
N ALA A 109 -6.58 7.68 -2.77
CA ALA A 109 -5.96 7.82 -4.09
C ALA A 109 -4.54 8.42 -4.04
N SER A 110 -4.34 9.49 -3.26
CA SER A 110 -3.05 10.14 -3.09
C SER A 110 -1.99 9.22 -2.45
N LYS A 111 -2.35 8.51 -1.38
CA LYS A 111 -1.45 7.57 -0.72
C LYS A 111 -1.15 6.36 -1.60
N PHE A 112 -2.16 5.86 -2.33
CA PHE A 112 -1.98 4.79 -3.30
C PHE A 112 -0.99 5.20 -4.39
N TYR A 113 -1.10 6.42 -4.92
CA TYR A 113 -0.15 6.93 -5.90
C TYR A 113 1.27 6.86 -5.36
N SER A 114 1.51 7.39 -4.15
CA SER A 114 2.85 7.53 -3.58
C SER A 114 3.48 6.21 -3.12
N TYR A 115 2.67 5.31 -2.54
CA TYR A 115 3.15 4.14 -1.79
C TYR A 115 2.56 2.80 -2.23
N GLY A 116 1.55 2.81 -3.09
CA GLY A 116 0.78 1.61 -3.43
C GLY A 116 -0.07 1.16 -2.24
N LEU A 117 -0.35 -0.13 -2.19
CA LEU A 117 -1.15 -0.76 -1.15
C LEU A 117 -0.65 -2.18 -0.89
N SER A 118 -0.45 -2.52 0.37
CA SER A 118 -0.03 -3.86 0.79
C SER A 118 -1.15 -4.55 1.58
N LEU A 119 -1.20 -5.88 1.47
CA LEU A 119 -2.13 -6.72 2.24
C LEU A 119 -1.46 -8.06 2.52
N ALA A 120 -1.53 -8.48 3.78
CA ALA A 120 -1.29 -9.86 4.18
C ALA A 120 -2.54 -10.40 4.86
N ALA A 121 -2.87 -11.67 4.59
CA ALA A 121 -4.01 -12.35 5.18
C ALA A 121 -3.73 -13.85 5.32
N GLY A 122 -4.39 -14.50 6.28
CA GLY A 122 -4.27 -15.93 6.52
C GLY A 122 -3.71 -16.27 7.90
N GLU A 123 -3.11 -17.45 8.03
CA GLU A 123 -2.58 -18.01 9.28
C GLU A 123 -1.15 -17.52 9.64
N GLY A 124 -0.55 -16.66 8.80
CA GLY A 124 0.79 -16.11 8.99
C GLY A 124 1.92 -16.88 8.28
N PRO A 125 3.19 -16.50 8.52
CA PRO A 125 4.34 -17.01 7.78
C PRO A 125 4.65 -18.50 8.03
N ASP A 126 4.21 -19.04 9.18
CA ASP A 126 4.38 -20.45 9.54
C ASP A 126 3.49 -21.39 8.72
N HIS A 127 2.42 -20.86 8.13
CA HIS A 127 1.45 -21.57 7.29
C HIS A 127 1.33 -20.92 5.90
N PRO A 128 2.41 -20.95 5.09
CA PRO A 128 2.47 -20.20 3.84
C PRO A 128 1.52 -20.72 2.75
N ASP A 129 1.01 -21.94 2.89
CA ASP A 129 -0.05 -22.51 2.05
C ASP A 129 -1.45 -21.97 2.39
N ARG A 130 -1.58 -21.28 3.52
CA ARG A 130 -2.82 -20.66 4.02
C ARG A 130 -2.66 -19.16 4.27
N SER A 131 -1.63 -18.56 3.69
CA SER A 131 -1.30 -17.15 3.87
C SER A 131 -0.91 -16.52 2.55
N ALA A 132 -1.48 -15.36 2.26
CA ALA A 132 -1.15 -14.57 1.10
C ALA A 132 -0.55 -13.23 1.52
N GLU A 133 0.45 -12.80 0.77
CA GLU A 133 1.00 -11.44 0.80
C GLU A 133 0.96 -10.87 -0.61
N ALA A 134 0.37 -9.70 -0.76
CA ALA A 134 0.27 -9.03 -2.04
C ALA A 134 0.45 -7.52 -1.92
N TYR A 135 0.91 -6.94 -3.02
CA TYR A 135 1.13 -5.51 -3.17
C TYR A 135 0.49 -5.03 -4.48
N LEU A 136 -0.43 -4.08 -4.36
CA LEU A 136 -1.00 -3.37 -5.48
C LEU A 136 -0.20 -2.09 -5.71
N VAL A 137 0.26 -1.88 -6.93
CA VAL A 137 1.04 -0.71 -7.32
C VAL A 137 0.36 0.09 -8.43
N PRO A 138 0.54 1.41 -8.48
CA PRO A 138 -0.02 2.23 -9.54
C PRO A 138 0.64 1.92 -10.90
N THR A 139 -0.05 2.29 -11.98
CA THR A 139 0.51 2.29 -13.33
C THR A 139 1.88 2.98 -13.38
N GLY A 140 2.80 2.42 -14.17
CA GLY A 140 4.15 2.95 -14.35
C GLY A 140 5.16 2.44 -13.33
N ILE A 141 4.73 1.67 -12.33
CA ILE A 141 5.60 0.87 -11.45
C ILE A 141 5.56 -0.58 -11.89
N SER A 142 6.73 -1.21 -12.04
CA SER A 142 6.83 -2.62 -12.41
C SER A 142 6.89 -3.50 -11.15
N PRO A 143 5.90 -4.37 -10.90
CA PRO A 143 5.93 -5.36 -9.82
C PRO A 143 7.20 -6.22 -9.79
N ALA A 144 7.74 -6.59 -10.96
CA ALA A 144 8.95 -7.41 -11.06
C ALA A 144 10.21 -6.64 -10.59
N VAL A 145 10.36 -5.37 -10.99
CA VAL A 145 11.46 -4.51 -10.54
C VAL A 145 11.36 -4.26 -9.04
N LEU A 146 10.15 -4.03 -8.55
CA LEU A 146 9.85 -3.85 -7.13
C LEU A 146 10.28 -5.08 -6.33
N ALA A 147 9.85 -6.26 -6.75
CA ALA A 147 10.19 -7.53 -6.11
C ALA A 147 11.71 -7.73 -6.06
N ALA A 148 12.40 -7.55 -7.19
CA ALA A 148 13.86 -7.69 -7.26
C ALA A 148 14.60 -6.74 -6.31
N LYS A 149 14.19 -5.46 -6.25
CA LYS A 149 14.81 -4.47 -5.36
C LYS A 149 14.52 -4.73 -3.88
N ALA A 150 13.33 -5.23 -3.57
CA ALA A 150 12.92 -5.58 -2.21
C ALA A 150 13.44 -6.95 -1.75
N GLY A 151 14.01 -7.75 -2.66
CA GLY A 151 14.39 -9.14 -2.36
C GLY A 151 13.19 -10.07 -2.16
N LEU A 152 12.04 -9.74 -2.77
CA LEU A 152 10.83 -10.54 -2.72
C LEU A 152 10.81 -11.54 -3.88
N LYS A 153 10.29 -12.75 -3.63
CA LYS A 153 10.04 -13.73 -4.67
C LYS A 153 8.63 -13.55 -5.21
N ALA A 154 8.51 -13.00 -6.42
CA ALA A 154 7.22 -12.85 -7.09
C ALA A 154 6.64 -14.22 -7.48
N SER A 155 5.35 -14.40 -7.22
CA SER A 155 4.55 -15.52 -7.69
C SER A 155 4.30 -15.42 -9.19
N SER A 156 4.14 -16.56 -9.85
CA SER A 156 3.78 -16.62 -11.28
C SER A 156 2.40 -16.00 -11.58
N SER A 157 1.57 -15.82 -10.56
CA SER A 157 0.25 -15.16 -10.67
C SER A 157 0.33 -13.63 -10.56
N SER A 158 1.53 -13.05 -10.40
CA SER A 158 1.70 -11.59 -10.41
C SER A 158 1.31 -11.00 -11.78
N THR A 159 0.74 -9.81 -11.78
CA THR A 159 0.31 -9.09 -12.98
C THR A 159 1.08 -7.78 -13.15
N ASN A 160 0.65 -6.92 -14.08
CA ASN A 160 1.26 -5.62 -14.29
C ASN A 160 1.06 -4.63 -13.14
N GLN A 161 0.06 -4.85 -12.28
CA GLN A 161 -0.25 -3.96 -11.15
C GLN A 161 -0.27 -4.68 -9.80
N LEU A 162 -0.27 -6.01 -9.80
CA LEU A 162 -0.29 -6.83 -8.61
C LEU A 162 1.01 -7.64 -8.49
N LEU A 163 1.76 -7.41 -7.42
CA LEU A 163 2.81 -8.32 -6.97
C LEU A 163 2.21 -9.28 -5.95
N VAL A 164 2.16 -10.57 -6.26
CA VAL A 164 1.85 -11.62 -5.28
C VAL A 164 3.17 -12.24 -4.85
N VAL A 165 3.42 -12.39 -3.54
CA VAL A 165 4.68 -12.95 -3.04
C VAL A 165 4.54 -14.45 -2.76
N ASP A 166 5.46 -15.24 -3.32
CA ASP A 166 5.59 -16.65 -3.00
C ASP A 166 6.23 -16.82 -1.62
N ARG A 167 5.46 -17.36 -0.66
CA ARG A 167 5.87 -17.62 0.73
C ARG A 167 6.34 -16.34 1.45
N PRO A 168 5.45 -15.69 2.21
CA PRO A 168 5.82 -14.62 3.12
C PRO A 168 6.89 -15.14 4.09
N ARG A 169 8.17 -14.72 3.98
CA ARG A 169 9.27 -15.23 4.82
C ARG A 169 10.27 -14.14 5.21
N ASP A 170 10.93 -14.39 6.34
CA ASP A 170 11.82 -13.56 7.17
C ASP A 170 12.99 -12.82 6.48
N SER A 171 13.26 -13.08 5.20
CA SER A 171 14.44 -12.55 4.50
C SER A 171 14.23 -11.23 3.79
N VAL A 172 13.07 -10.58 3.99
CA VAL A 172 12.83 -9.26 3.40
C VAL A 172 13.78 -8.26 4.07
N ARG A 173 14.57 -7.55 3.25
CA ARG A 173 15.45 -6.51 3.79
C ARG A 173 14.56 -5.44 4.42
N PRO A 174 14.66 -5.20 5.73
CA PRO A 174 13.93 -4.12 6.36
C PRO A 174 14.40 -2.80 5.73
N GLY A 175 13.48 -2.04 5.13
CA GLY A 175 13.83 -0.72 4.62
C GLY A 175 12.88 -0.18 3.57
N LEU A 176 12.97 1.13 3.38
CA LEU A 176 12.35 1.82 2.27
C LEU A 176 13.07 1.42 0.97
N VAL A 177 12.32 0.92 0.00
CA VAL A 177 12.77 0.66 -1.36
C VAL A 177 12.26 1.79 -2.25
N SER A 178 13.16 2.41 -3.00
CA SER A 178 12.81 3.45 -3.98
C SER A 178 12.87 2.89 -5.40
N VAL A 179 11.82 3.14 -6.18
CA VAL A 179 11.71 2.74 -7.59
C VAL A 179 11.39 3.98 -8.43
N PRO A 180 12.16 4.27 -9.50
CA PRO A 180 11.86 5.40 -10.37
C PRO A 180 10.57 5.15 -11.16
N ARG A 181 9.78 6.21 -11.36
CA ARG A 181 8.58 6.19 -12.22
C ARG A 181 8.95 6.42 -13.68
N LYS A 182 8.17 5.84 -14.59
CA LYS A 182 8.29 6.08 -16.04
C LYS A 182 8.06 7.56 -16.45
N GLY A 183 7.38 8.35 -15.61
CA GLY A 183 7.13 9.79 -15.82
C GLY A 183 8.02 10.74 -15.00
N GLY A 184 9.04 10.21 -14.31
CA GLY A 184 9.86 10.98 -13.37
C GLY A 184 9.36 10.92 -11.92
N GLY A 185 10.26 11.23 -10.98
CA GLY A 185 10.03 11.05 -9.55
C GLY A 185 10.23 9.61 -9.08
N GLU A 186 9.99 9.40 -7.78
CA GLU A 186 10.23 8.13 -7.10
C GLU A 186 8.93 7.53 -6.55
N PHE A 187 8.89 6.21 -6.45
CA PHE A 187 7.88 5.44 -5.74
C PHE A 187 8.51 4.82 -4.50
N ALA A 188 7.88 5.10 -3.36
CA ALA A 188 8.34 4.68 -2.06
C ALA A 188 7.62 3.38 -1.67
N PHE A 189 8.36 2.31 -1.46
CA PHE A 189 7.82 1.00 -1.11
C PHE A 189 8.37 0.52 0.22
N VAL A 190 7.48 0.05 1.08
CA VAL A 190 7.85 -0.60 2.33
C VAL A 190 7.23 -2.00 2.31
N PRO A 191 8.03 -3.06 2.16
CA PRO A 191 7.53 -4.42 2.29
C PRO A 191 6.90 -4.65 3.67
N LEU A 192 5.86 -5.47 3.72
CA LEU A 192 5.27 -5.90 4.98
C LEU A 192 6.31 -6.65 5.81
N ARG A 193 6.30 -6.38 7.12
CA ARG A 193 7.03 -7.19 8.08
C ARG A 193 5.99 -8.02 8.81
N LEU A 194 5.91 -9.31 8.46
CA LEU A 194 5.22 -10.24 9.33
C LEU A 194 6.10 -10.44 10.54
N ARG A 195 5.63 -10.02 11.72
CA ARG A 195 6.31 -10.40 12.96
C ARG A 195 6.14 -11.91 13.12
N GLY A 196 7.13 -12.57 13.71
CA GLY A 196 7.08 -14.00 14.01
C GLY A 196 5.98 -14.39 15.01
N ASP A 197 5.23 -13.43 15.56
CA ASP A 197 4.02 -13.65 16.36
C ASP A 197 2.72 -13.58 15.52
N GLY A 198 2.82 -13.44 14.20
CA GLY A 198 1.69 -13.36 13.29
C GLY A 198 1.01 -11.98 13.25
N THR A 199 1.55 -10.94 13.91
CA THR A 199 0.99 -9.58 13.84
C THR A 199 1.66 -8.74 12.74
N PRO A 200 0.88 -7.94 11.97
CA PRO A 200 1.43 -6.99 11.00
C PRO A 200 2.12 -5.77 11.63
#